data_AF-A0A972BXE0-F1
#
_entry.id   AF-A0A972BXE0-F1
#
_cell.length_a   1.000
_cell.length_b   1.000
_cell.length_c   1.000
_cell.angle_alpha   90.00
_cell.angle_beta   90.00
_cell.angle_gamma   90.00
#
_symmetry.space_group_name_H-M   'P 1'
#
loop_
_entity.id
_entity.type
_entity.pdbx_description
1 polymer ?
#
loop_
_entity_poly.entity_id
_entity_poly.type
_entity_poly.pdbx_seq_one_letter_code
_entity_poly.pdbx_strand_id
1 'polypeptide(L)'
;MFRQKYRQWLVIVVMAAGFLCNSCLGTFAASAPAEKAFLGMTPDEIYKELGEPHYIRVIDYGAGVRYAYFTPDEWARIADMAPLEQGDDVYVRTIGGITWQYHFGYTPTYLGGRFAPNYKVKDYIIYPEGTVSFFQVAEALPEGQLLHNTDAAASIVDREGGYGPVLLIKVPIESSELTREFRRFRERGDACLELEIGFPNRITAAALKPDTVISYIALRVGVRQTEEGHPVNLQAILK
;
A
#
# COMPACT_ATOMS: atom_id res chain seq x y z
N MET A 1 -5.09 -20.66 64.88
CA MET A 1 -6.01 -20.62 63.72
C MET A 1 -5.87 -19.36 62.82
N PHE A 2 -5.25 -18.26 63.28
CA PHE A 2 -5.10 -17.03 62.47
C PHE A 2 -3.90 -17.01 61.49
N ARG A 3 -2.80 -17.74 61.75
CA ARG A 3 -1.60 -17.76 60.88
C ARG A 3 -1.77 -18.51 59.55
N GLN A 4 -2.73 -19.42 59.46
CA GLN A 4 -2.92 -20.26 58.27
C GLN A 4 -3.72 -19.53 57.17
N LYS A 5 -4.65 -18.64 57.56
CA LYS A 5 -5.41 -17.79 56.63
C LYS A 5 -4.54 -16.73 55.93
N TYR A 6 -3.55 -16.16 56.63
CA TYR A 6 -2.63 -15.18 56.05
C TYR A 6 -1.71 -15.77 54.98
N ARG A 7 -1.33 -17.05 55.13
CA ARG A 7 -0.43 -17.74 54.19
C ARG A 7 -1.12 -18.10 52.88
N GLN A 8 -2.44 -18.33 52.90
CA GLN A 8 -3.24 -18.57 51.68
C GLN A 8 -3.51 -17.29 50.90
N TRP A 9 -3.71 -16.15 51.57
CA TRP A 9 -3.89 -14.85 50.91
C TRP A 9 -2.61 -14.36 50.21
N LEU A 10 -1.44 -14.57 50.82
CA LEU A 10 -0.15 -14.19 50.22
C LEU A 10 0.18 -14.97 48.93
N VAL A 11 -0.21 -16.24 48.86
CA VAL A 11 0.00 -17.07 47.64
C VAL A 11 -0.94 -16.65 46.50
N ILE A 12 -2.17 -16.25 46.82
CA ILE A 12 -3.13 -15.76 45.81
C ILE A 12 -2.67 -14.42 45.23
N VAL A 13 -2.14 -13.51 46.07
CA VAL A 13 -1.63 -12.20 45.61
C VAL A 13 -0.39 -12.35 44.73
N VAL A 14 0.52 -13.28 45.06
CA VAL A 14 1.73 -13.52 44.23
C VAL A 14 1.38 -14.21 42.90
N MET A 15 0.37 -15.10 42.87
CA MET A 15 -0.11 -15.71 41.63
C MET A 15 -0.89 -14.72 40.74
N ALA A 16 -1.64 -13.78 41.32
CA ALA A 16 -2.31 -12.72 40.57
C ALA A 16 -1.31 -11.70 39.99
N ALA A 17 -0.24 -11.37 40.71
CA ALA A 17 0.83 -10.49 40.21
C ALA A 17 1.67 -11.15 39.11
N GLY A 18 1.86 -12.48 39.17
CA GLY A 18 2.53 -13.25 38.12
C GLY A 18 1.70 -13.39 36.83
N PHE A 19 0.37 -13.39 36.92
CA PHE A 19 -0.52 -13.48 35.77
C PHE A 19 -0.78 -12.12 35.09
N LEU A 20 -0.58 -11.01 35.81
CA LEU A 20 -0.76 -9.65 35.27
C LEU A 20 0.49 -9.09 34.57
N CYS A 21 1.68 -9.63 34.82
CA CYS A 21 2.91 -9.21 34.14
C CYS A 21 3.20 -9.98 32.83
N ASN A 22 2.43 -11.02 32.51
CA ASN A 22 2.64 -11.86 31.33
C ASN A 22 1.55 -11.69 30.25
N SER A 23 0.66 -10.72 30.42
CA SER A 23 -0.17 -10.19 29.34
C SER A 23 0.70 -9.31 28.46
N CYS A 24 1.44 -10.00 27.58
CA CYS A 24 1.95 -9.55 26.28
C CYS A 24 1.50 -8.12 25.94
N LEU A 25 2.40 -7.15 25.79
CA LEU A 25 3.22 -7.01 24.59
C LEU A 25 2.49 -7.46 23.31
N GLY A 26 1.23 -7.05 23.17
CA GLY A 26 0.62 -6.75 21.90
C GLY A 26 0.87 -5.28 21.63
N THR A 27 2.09 -4.94 21.17
CA THR A 27 2.27 -3.69 20.46
C THR A 27 1.46 -3.84 19.18
N PHE A 28 0.18 -3.50 19.22
CA PHE A 28 -0.51 -3.07 18.02
C PHE A 28 0.30 -1.85 17.56
N ALA A 29 1.18 -2.07 16.59
CA ALA A 29 1.59 -0.98 15.72
C ALA A 29 0.28 -0.32 15.31
N ALA A 30 0.06 0.89 15.82
CA ALA A 30 -1.12 1.66 15.48
C ALA A 30 -1.14 1.72 13.96
N SER A 31 -2.05 0.98 13.33
CA SER A 31 -2.22 1.04 11.89
C SER A 31 -2.50 2.51 11.60
N ALA A 32 -1.57 3.18 10.90
CA ALA A 32 -1.81 4.52 10.40
C ALA A 32 -3.22 4.50 9.80
N PRO A 33 -4.08 5.50 10.11
CA PRO A 33 -5.44 5.50 9.60
C PRO A 33 -5.38 5.26 8.10
N ALA A 34 -6.16 4.29 7.63
CA ALA A 34 -6.20 3.78 6.25
C ALA A 34 -6.48 4.87 5.18
N GLU A 35 -6.62 6.12 5.60
CA GLU A 35 -6.95 7.27 4.77
C GLU A 35 -5.85 7.67 3.80
N LYS A 36 -4.57 7.32 4.03
CA LYS A 36 -3.50 7.61 3.05
C LYS A 36 -2.40 6.56 2.87
N ALA A 37 -2.34 5.53 3.73
CA ALA A 37 -1.25 4.55 3.71
C ALA A 37 0.13 5.26 3.61
N PHE A 38 1.00 4.86 2.68
CA PHE A 38 2.31 5.49 2.46
C PHE A 38 2.28 6.76 1.58
N LEU A 39 1.13 7.13 1.01
CA LEU A 39 1.05 8.29 0.12
C LEU A 39 1.36 9.60 0.86
N GLY A 40 2.16 10.47 0.22
CA GLY A 40 2.57 11.75 0.81
C GLY A 40 3.73 11.66 1.80
N MET A 41 4.20 10.46 2.15
CA MET A 41 5.40 10.30 2.97
C MET A 41 6.66 10.65 2.18
N THR A 42 7.62 11.25 2.85
CA THR A 42 8.97 11.51 2.34
C THR A 42 9.84 10.25 2.42
N PRO A 43 10.95 10.14 1.66
CA PRO A 43 11.90 9.03 1.79
C PRO A 43 12.36 8.78 3.23
N ASP A 44 12.63 9.84 4.00
CA ASP A 44 13.04 9.72 5.42
C ASP A 44 11.93 9.14 6.31
N GLU A 45 10.67 9.46 6.03
CA GLU A 45 9.53 8.90 6.76
C GLU A 45 9.32 7.44 6.42
N ILE A 46 9.46 7.07 5.13
CA ILE A 46 9.44 5.67 4.70
C ILE A 46 10.58 4.90 5.35
N TYR A 47 11.79 5.45 5.38
CA TYR A 47 12.94 4.82 6.02
C TYR A 47 12.72 4.59 7.52
N LYS A 48 12.10 5.55 8.23
CA LYS A 48 11.76 5.37 9.65
C LYS A 48 10.74 4.26 9.88
N GLU A 49 9.79 4.10 8.96
CA GLU A 49 8.70 3.11 9.07
C GLU A 49 9.13 1.71 8.63
N LEU A 50 9.92 1.61 7.55
CA LEU A 50 10.23 0.35 6.86
C LEU A 50 11.72 -0.04 6.89
N GLY A 51 12.61 0.86 7.31
CA GLY A 51 14.07 0.66 7.26
C GLY A 51 14.65 0.91 5.88
N GLU A 52 15.76 0.24 5.57
CA GLU A 52 16.38 0.29 4.25
C GLU A 52 15.54 -0.48 3.20
N PRO A 53 15.45 0.03 1.96
CA PRO A 53 14.86 -0.74 0.87
C PRO A 53 15.66 -2.03 0.64
N HIS A 54 14.97 -3.10 0.23
CA HIS A 54 15.63 -4.36 -0.10
C HIS A 54 16.32 -4.28 -1.46
N TYR A 55 15.69 -3.57 -2.41
CA TYR A 55 16.22 -3.35 -3.75
C TYR A 55 15.85 -1.96 -4.26
N ILE A 56 16.58 -1.49 -5.26
CA ILE A 56 16.28 -0.33 -6.09
C ILE A 56 15.97 -0.85 -7.50
N ARG A 57 14.76 -0.58 -8.00
CA ARG A 57 14.32 -0.96 -9.35
C ARG A 57 14.52 0.20 -10.30
N VAL A 58 15.18 -0.03 -11.43
CA VAL A 58 15.45 1.00 -12.46
C VAL A 58 15.01 0.50 -13.82
N ILE A 59 14.56 1.41 -14.69
CA ILE A 59 14.26 1.08 -16.09
C ILE A 59 15.58 0.98 -16.85
N ASP A 60 15.87 -0.20 -17.38
CA ASP A 60 16.93 -0.43 -18.36
C ASP A 60 16.38 -0.14 -19.76
N TYR A 61 16.70 1.04 -20.28
CA TYR A 61 16.34 1.51 -21.63
C TYR A 61 17.15 0.86 -22.77
N GLY A 62 17.82 -0.26 -22.52
CA GLY A 62 18.39 -1.10 -23.57
C GLY A 62 17.36 -1.59 -24.60
N ALA A 63 17.81 -2.41 -25.56
CA ALA A 63 17.05 -2.81 -26.75
C ALA A 63 15.73 -3.59 -26.50
N GLY A 64 15.31 -3.77 -25.24
CA GLY A 64 14.06 -4.44 -24.89
C GLY A 64 13.38 -3.95 -23.62
N VAL A 65 13.60 -2.68 -23.20
CA VAL A 65 13.04 -2.02 -21.99
C VAL A 65 12.74 -3.01 -20.86
N ARG A 66 13.74 -3.28 -20.02
CA ARG A 66 13.64 -4.22 -18.91
C ARG A 66 13.75 -3.48 -17.59
N TYR A 67 13.38 -4.12 -16.49
CA TYR A 67 13.72 -3.63 -15.17
C TYR A 67 15.04 -4.26 -14.71
N ALA A 68 15.94 -3.43 -14.18
CA ALA A 68 17.12 -3.85 -13.45
C ALA A 68 16.88 -3.65 -11.96
N TYR A 69 17.45 -4.53 -11.13
CA TYR A 69 17.33 -4.50 -9.68
C TYR A 69 18.72 -4.48 -9.07
N PHE A 70 18.94 -3.55 -8.15
CA PHE A 70 20.20 -3.38 -7.43
C PHE A 70 19.92 -3.43 -5.94
N THR A 71 20.85 -3.95 -5.15
CA THR A 71 20.86 -3.67 -3.71
C THR A 71 21.15 -2.18 -3.47
N PRO A 72 20.79 -1.61 -2.29
CA PRO A 72 21.11 -0.22 -1.98
C PRO A 72 22.62 0.11 -2.10
N ASP A 73 23.48 -0.82 -1.66
CA ASP A 73 24.94 -0.70 -1.77
C ASP A 73 25.44 -0.68 -3.22
N GLU A 74 24.85 -1.50 -4.09
CA GLU A 74 25.19 -1.51 -5.51
C GLU A 74 24.71 -0.22 -6.17
N TRP A 75 23.49 0.20 -5.88
CA TRP A 75 22.91 1.43 -6.39
C TRP A 75 23.75 2.65 -6.00
N ALA A 76 24.15 2.76 -4.73
CA ALA A 76 24.98 3.86 -4.24
C ALA A 76 26.32 4.00 -4.99
N ARG A 77 26.85 2.91 -5.56
CA ARG A 77 28.10 2.93 -6.35
C ARG A 77 27.90 3.37 -7.80
N ILE A 78 26.70 3.21 -8.34
CA ILE A 78 26.41 3.46 -9.77
C ILE A 78 25.45 4.64 -10.02
N ALA A 79 24.78 5.14 -8.98
CA ALA A 79 23.78 6.21 -9.10
C ALA A 79 24.35 7.47 -9.77
N ASP A 80 25.60 7.83 -9.46
CA ASP A 80 26.29 8.97 -10.09
C ASP A 80 26.52 8.78 -11.60
N MET A 81 26.56 7.53 -12.07
CA MET A 81 26.69 7.19 -13.49
C MET A 81 25.33 7.18 -14.22
N ALA A 82 24.22 7.19 -13.49
CA ALA A 82 22.86 7.20 -14.01
C ALA A 82 22.03 8.37 -13.41
N PRO A 83 22.48 9.64 -13.55
CA PRO A 83 21.89 10.79 -12.85
C PRO A 83 20.47 11.14 -13.29
N LEU A 84 19.98 10.55 -14.37
CA LEU A 84 18.61 10.74 -14.88
C LEU A 84 17.63 9.66 -14.36
N GLU A 85 18.14 8.58 -13.78
CA GLU A 85 17.33 7.49 -13.26
C GLU A 85 17.09 7.68 -11.77
N GLN A 86 15.86 8.03 -11.42
CA GLN A 86 15.40 7.99 -10.03
C GLN A 86 14.77 6.61 -9.82
N GLY A 87 15.58 5.62 -9.42
CA GLY A 87 15.08 4.26 -9.18
C GLY A 87 13.93 4.22 -8.17
N ASP A 88 13.08 3.21 -8.29
CA ASP A 88 11.99 2.95 -7.33
C ASP A 88 12.54 2.14 -6.15
N ASP A 89 12.26 2.60 -4.93
CA ASP A 89 12.59 1.84 -3.73
C ASP A 89 11.65 0.63 -3.61
N VAL A 90 12.23 -0.56 -3.42
CA VAL A 90 11.50 -1.82 -3.28
C VAL A 90 11.65 -2.37 -1.86
N TYR A 91 10.52 -2.56 -1.18
CA TYR A 91 10.47 -3.12 0.17
C TYR A 91 9.74 -4.46 0.16
N VAL A 92 10.31 -5.47 0.80
CA VAL A 92 9.69 -6.79 0.92
C VAL A 92 9.14 -6.95 2.33
N ARG A 93 7.85 -7.29 2.44
CA ARG A 93 7.15 -7.44 3.73
C ARG A 93 6.31 -8.71 3.76
N THR A 94 6.32 -9.42 4.88
CA THR A 94 5.39 -10.53 5.09
C THR A 94 4.24 -10.09 5.95
N ILE A 95 3.02 -10.10 5.40
CA ILE A 95 1.78 -9.65 6.04
C ILE A 95 0.73 -10.75 5.86
N GLY A 96 0.12 -11.20 6.96
CA GLY A 96 -0.86 -12.28 6.90
C GLY A 96 -0.29 -13.62 6.40
N GLY A 97 1.03 -13.83 6.53
CA GLY A 97 1.72 -15.02 6.00
C GLY A 97 2.01 -15.00 4.50
N ILE A 98 1.69 -13.90 3.81
CA ILE A 98 1.99 -13.68 2.39
C ILE A 98 3.12 -12.65 2.29
N THR A 99 4.10 -12.90 1.43
CA THR A 99 5.17 -11.95 1.15
C THR A 99 4.75 -11.01 0.02
N TRP A 100 5.00 -9.72 0.21
CA TRP A 100 4.58 -8.62 -0.65
C TRP A 100 5.76 -7.72 -0.97
N GLN A 101 5.88 -7.33 -2.23
CA GLN A 101 6.88 -6.36 -2.69
C GLN A 101 6.21 -5.01 -2.95
N TYR A 102 6.57 -4.00 -2.18
CA TYR A 102 6.12 -2.62 -2.33
C TYR A 102 7.15 -1.84 -3.16
N HIS A 103 6.72 -1.28 -4.29
CA HIS A 103 7.55 -0.47 -5.18
C HIS A 103 7.09 0.98 -5.10
N PHE A 104 7.88 1.86 -4.50
CA PHE A 104 7.51 3.26 -4.30
C PHE A 104 7.99 4.16 -5.44
N GLY A 105 7.04 4.90 -6.03
CA GLY A 105 7.29 5.98 -6.97
C GLY A 105 7.27 7.33 -6.26
N TYR A 106 8.40 8.04 -6.28
CA TYR A 106 8.53 9.37 -5.68
C TYR A 106 8.33 10.47 -6.72
N THR A 107 7.70 11.57 -6.32
CA THR A 107 7.59 12.79 -7.14
C THR A 107 8.09 14.00 -6.36
N PRO A 108 8.71 14.98 -7.02
CA PRO A 108 9.06 16.24 -6.37
C PRO A 108 7.79 17.05 -6.05
N THR A 109 7.76 17.62 -4.85
CA THR A 109 6.76 18.60 -4.40
C THR A 109 7.42 19.95 -4.19
N TYR A 110 6.86 20.99 -4.79
CA TYR A 110 7.47 22.33 -4.84
C TYR A 110 6.83 23.33 -3.86
N LEU A 111 5.99 22.86 -2.93
CA LEU A 111 5.29 23.72 -1.96
C LEU A 111 6.27 24.41 -0.98
N GLY A 112 7.45 23.83 -0.74
CA GLY A 112 8.51 24.42 0.10
C GLY A 112 9.49 25.33 -0.65
N GLY A 113 9.37 25.46 -1.97
CA GLY A 113 10.28 26.24 -2.81
C GLY A 113 10.60 25.56 -4.15
N ARG A 114 10.87 26.37 -5.19
CA ARG A 114 11.07 25.87 -6.56
C ARG A 114 12.41 25.15 -6.79
N PHE A 115 13.42 25.46 -5.98
CA PHE A 115 14.82 25.04 -6.21
C PHE A 115 15.31 23.93 -5.27
N ALA A 116 14.48 23.53 -4.30
CA ALA A 116 14.75 22.42 -3.40
C ALA A 116 13.43 21.65 -3.18
N PRO A 117 12.99 20.84 -4.17
CA PRO A 117 11.77 20.08 -4.01
C PRO A 117 11.93 19.02 -2.92
N ASN A 118 10.87 18.83 -2.14
CA ASN A 118 10.77 17.68 -1.25
C ASN A 118 10.16 16.52 -2.04
N TYR A 119 10.82 15.37 -2.04
CA TYR A 119 10.28 14.18 -2.70
C TYR A 119 9.29 13.48 -1.77
N LYS A 120 8.17 13.05 -2.32
CA LYS A 120 7.12 12.33 -1.61
C LYS A 120 6.60 11.17 -2.43
N VAL A 121 6.17 10.11 -1.77
CA VAL A 121 5.49 8.97 -2.40
C VAL A 121 4.21 9.47 -3.06
N LYS A 122 4.14 9.35 -4.37
CA LYS A 122 2.98 9.74 -5.20
C LYS A 122 2.08 8.55 -5.48
N ASP A 123 2.72 7.42 -5.76
CA ASP A 123 2.10 6.17 -6.09
C ASP A 123 3.03 5.03 -5.69
N TYR A 124 2.44 3.85 -5.51
CA TYR A 124 3.21 2.63 -5.32
C TYR A 124 2.43 1.43 -5.80
N ILE A 125 3.18 0.40 -6.16
CA ILE A 125 2.64 -0.88 -6.64
C ILE A 125 3.08 -1.99 -5.69
N ILE A 126 2.13 -2.82 -5.30
CA ILE A 126 2.32 -3.99 -4.46
C ILE A 126 2.18 -5.24 -5.33
N TYR A 127 3.18 -6.10 -5.32
CA TYR A 127 3.13 -7.42 -5.94
C TYR A 127 3.12 -8.51 -4.86
N PRO A 128 2.18 -9.47 -4.90
CA PRO A 128 2.30 -10.67 -4.08
C PRO A 128 3.42 -11.57 -4.59
N GLU A 129 4.18 -12.16 -3.68
CA GLU A 129 4.99 -13.33 -4.00
C GLU A 129 4.12 -14.58 -3.95
N GLY A 130 3.84 -15.15 -5.12
CA GLY A 130 2.98 -16.33 -5.28
C GLY A 130 1.57 -15.99 -5.73
N THR A 131 0.65 -16.94 -5.55
CA THR A 131 -0.74 -16.79 -5.97
C THR A 131 -1.59 -16.28 -4.81
N VAL A 132 -2.25 -15.14 -5.02
CA VAL A 132 -3.11 -14.52 -4.02
C VAL A 132 -4.46 -14.20 -4.64
N SER A 133 -5.54 -14.45 -3.88
CA SER A 133 -6.90 -14.15 -4.31
C SER A 133 -7.32 -12.72 -3.93
N PHE A 134 -8.34 -12.23 -4.63
CA PHE A 134 -8.97 -10.94 -4.39
C PHE A 134 -9.46 -10.80 -2.93
N PHE A 135 -10.02 -11.86 -2.35
CA PHE A 135 -10.41 -11.88 -0.94
C PHE A 135 -9.21 -11.77 0.01
N GLN A 136 -8.13 -12.50 -0.27
CA GLN A 136 -6.92 -12.44 0.56
C GLN A 136 -6.29 -11.04 0.56
N VAL A 137 -6.36 -10.32 -0.56
CA VAL A 137 -5.95 -8.92 -0.63
C VAL A 137 -6.75 -8.06 0.33
N ALA A 138 -8.08 -8.17 0.27
CA ALA A 138 -9.00 -7.37 1.07
C ALA A 138 -8.74 -7.55 2.58
N GLU A 139 -8.47 -8.78 3.00
CA GLU A 139 -8.27 -9.14 4.41
C GLU A 139 -6.83 -8.89 4.91
N ALA A 140 -5.81 -9.15 4.10
CA ALA A 140 -4.42 -9.18 4.57
C ALA A 140 -3.74 -7.81 4.52
N LEU A 141 -4.02 -7.00 3.49
CA LEU A 141 -3.30 -5.75 3.26
C LEU A 141 -4.02 -4.54 3.88
N PRO A 142 -3.29 -3.58 4.47
CA PRO A 142 -3.86 -2.29 4.87
C PRO A 142 -4.60 -1.59 3.73
N GLU A 143 -4.03 -1.62 2.51
CA GLU A 143 -4.64 -1.05 1.31
C GLU A 143 -5.91 -1.81 0.87
N GLY A 144 -5.99 -3.10 1.22
CA GLY A 144 -7.16 -3.95 1.00
C GLY A 144 -8.40 -3.45 1.74
N GLN A 145 -8.24 -2.71 2.84
CA GLN A 145 -9.34 -2.13 3.60
C GLN A 145 -10.19 -1.14 2.78
N LEU A 146 -9.61 -0.54 1.73
CA LEU A 146 -10.34 0.32 0.79
C LEU A 146 -11.42 -0.44 0.01
N LEU A 147 -11.29 -1.76 -0.14
CA LEU A 147 -12.28 -2.60 -0.82
C LEU A 147 -13.57 -2.76 0.00
N HIS A 148 -13.51 -2.56 1.31
CA HIS A 148 -14.66 -2.62 2.20
C HIS A 148 -15.36 -1.26 2.38
N ASN A 149 -14.81 -0.18 1.82
CA ASN A 149 -15.38 1.15 1.95
C ASN A 149 -16.72 1.27 1.19
N THR A 150 -17.78 1.71 1.87
CA THR A 150 -19.14 1.80 1.32
C THR A 150 -19.32 2.94 0.31
N ASP A 151 -18.47 3.97 0.38
CA ASP A 151 -18.48 5.12 -0.53
C ASP A 151 -17.57 4.92 -1.75
N ALA A 152 -16.89 3.77 -1.82
CA ALA A 152 -16.04 3.40 -2.93
C ALA A 152 -16.86 3.18 -4.21
N ALA A 153 -16.47 3.86 -5.30
CA ALA A 153 -16.93 3.52 -6.63
C ALA A 153 -15.96 2.52 -7.26
N ALA A 154 -16.47 1.40 -7.79
CA ALA A 154 -15.65 0.36 -8.37
C ALA A 154 -16.11 -0.01 -9.79
N SER A 155 -15.16 -0.10 -10.72
CA SER A 155 -15.44 -0.50 -12.10
C SER A 155 -14.31 -1.33 -12.70
N ILE A 156 -14.64 -2.24 -13.61
CA ILE A 156 -13.67 -2.86 -14.51
C ILE A 156 -13.44 -1.92 -15.69
N VAL A 157 -12.19 -1.56 -15.93
CA VAL A 157 -11.78 -0.61 -16.98
C VAL A 157 -10.78 -1.31 -17.91
N ASP A 158 -11.01 -1.24 -19.22
CA ASP A 158 -10.00 -1.64 -20.21
C ASP A 158 -8.91 -0.57 -20.29
N ARG A 159 -7.65 -0.96 -20.15
CA ARG A 159 -6.50 -0.06 -20.31
C ARG A 159 -6.07 -0.01 -21.78
N GLU A 160 -5.69 1.17 -22.25
CA GLU A 160 -5.05 1.33 -23.56
C GLU A 160 -3.66 0.65 -23.57
N GLY A 161 -3.17 0.26 -24.75
CA GLY A 161 -1.81 -0.26 -24.92
C GLY A 161 -1.65 -1.78 -24.73
N GLY A 162 -2.73 -2.55 -24.78
CA GLY A 162 -2.68 -4.02 -24.75
C GLY A 162 -2.58 -4.63 -23.34
N TYR A 163 -2.57 -3.79 -22.31
CA TYR A 163 -2.74 -4.23 -20.93
C TYR A 163 -4.18 -4.73 -20.73
N GLY A 164 -4.32 -5.86 -20.02
CA GLY A 164 -5.64 -6.43 -19.71
C GLY A 164 -6.50 -5.47 -18.87
N PRO A 165 -7.81 -5.70 -18.79
CA PRO A 165 -8.70 -4.92 -17.94
C PRO A 165 -8.28 -5.02 -16.47
N VAL A 166 -8.48 -3.91 -15.76
CA VAL A 166 -8.15 -3.77 -14.33
C VAL A 166 -9.40 -3.41 -13.55
N LEU A 167 -9.42 -3.75 -12.26
CA LEU A 167 -10.44 -3.25 -11.33
C LEU A 167 -9.94 -1.94 -10.75
N LEU A 168 -10.70 -0.88 -10.96
CA LEU A 168 -10.42 0.44 -10.44
C LEU A 168 -11.40 0.75 -9.31
N ILE A 169 -10.87 1.07 -8.14
CA ILE A 169 -11.63 1.47 -6.96
C ILE A 169 -11.26 2.91 -6.62
N LYS A 170 -12.25 3.79 -6.55
CA LYS A 170 -12.09 5.20 -6.23
C LYS A 170 -12.80 5.51 -4.92
N VAL A 171 -12.01 5.93 -3.92
CA VAL A 171 -12.49 6.30 -2.59
C VAL A 171 -12.26 7.80 -2.38
N PRO A 172 -13.28 8.58 -1.97
CA PRO A 172 -13.10 10.00 -1.67
C PRO A 172 -11.96 10.23 -0.65
N ILE A 173 -11.14 11.25 -0.87
CA ILE A 173 -10.13 11.69 0.12
C ILE A 173 -10.74 12.83 0.94
N GLU A 174 -10.73 12.72 2.27
CA GLU A 174 -11.06 13.85 3.14
C GLU A 174 -9.81 14.72 3.43
N SER A 175 -8.61 14.14 3.31
CA SER A 175 -7.33 14.85 3.47
C SER A 175 -7.08 15.95 2.42
N SER A 176 -7.13 17.20 2.90
CA SER A 176 -6.74 18.38 2.12
C SER A 176 -5.25 18.41 1.74
N GLU A 177 -4.39 17.67 2.46
CA GLU A 177 -2.94 17.68 2.25
C GLU A 177 -2.55 16.96 0.96
N LEU A 178 -2.98 15.70 0.78
CA LEU A 178 -2.70 14.93 -0.44
C LEU A 178 -3.26 15.64 -1.68
N THR A 179 -4.46 16.19 -1.54
CA THR A 179 -5.12 16.94 -2.61
C THR A 179 -4.29 18.15 -3.02
N ARG A 180 -3.72 18.89 -2.06
CA ARG A 180 -2.86 20.05 -2.36
C ARG A 180 -1.53 19.64 -2.97
N GLU A 181 -0.96 18.52 -2.56
CA GLU A 181 0.38 18.09 -2.95
C GLU A 181 0.45 17.41 -4.32
N PHE A 182 -0.56 16.61 -4.66
CA PHE A 182 -0.51 15.74 -5.84
C PHE A 182 -1.47 16.13 -6.96
N ARG A 183 -2.37 17.09 -6.74
CA ARG A 183 -3.30 17.55 -7.78
C ARG A 183 -2.53 18.16 -8.95
N ARG A 184 -2.80 17.65 -10.15
CA ARG A 184 -2.14 18.12 -11.37
C ARG A 184 -2.65 19.52 -11.73
N PHE A 185 -1.80 20.29 -12.41
CA PHE A 185 -2.19 21.61 -12.91
C PHE A 185 -3.42 21.49 -13.84
N ARG A 186 -4.49 22.22 -13.51
CA ARG A 186 -5.80 22.20 -14.21
C ARG A 186 -6.61 20.91 -14.09
N GLU A 187 -6.24 20.00 -13.20
CA GLU A 187 -7.03 18.80 -12.94
C GLU A 187 -8.38 19.17 -12.32
N ARG A 188 -9.47 18.79 -12.98
CA ARG A 188 -10.86 19.10 -12.57
C ARG A 188 -11.54 17.87 -11.99
N GLY A 189 -12.32 18.07 -10.94
CA GLY A 189 -13.01 17.02 -10.19
C GLY A 189 -12.50 16.92 -8.75
N ASP A 190 -13.18 16.10 -7.95
CA ASP A 190 -12.82 15.84 -6.57
C ASP A 190 -11.69 14.81 -6.50
N ALA A 191 -10.68 15.08 -5.66
CA ALA A 191 -9.57 14.15 -5.47
C ALA A 191 -10.05 12.88 -4.77
N CYS A 192 -9.46 11.75 -5.14
CA CYS A 192 -9.79 10.46 -4.59
C CYS A 192 -8.53 9.59 -4.49
N LEU A 193 -8.56 8.61 -3.57
CA LEU A 193 -7.65 7.49 -3.60
C LEU A 193 -8.10 6.59 -4.74
N GLU A 194 -7.17 6.23 -5.59
CA GLU A 194 -7.40 5.29 -6.68
C GLU A 194 -6.57 4.03 -6.38
N LEU A 195 -7.28 2.95 -6.06
CA LEU A 195 -6.73 1.61 -5.96
C LEU A 195 -7.01 0.88 -7.27
N GLU A 196 -5.95 0.47 -7.96
CA GLU A 196 -6.03 -0.36 -9.15
C GLU A 196 -5.62 -1.79 -8.79
N ILE A 197 -6.39 -2.77 -9.24
CA ILE A 197 -6.06 -4.20 -9.08
C ILE A 197 -5.94 -4.81 -10.47
N GLY A 198 -4.75 -5.32 -10.75
CA GLY A 198 -4.44 -6.02 -11.97
C GLY A 198 -4.65 -7.51 -11.85
N PHE A 199 -4.99 -8.15 -12.97
CA PHE A 199 -5.27 -9.58 -13.06
C PHE A 199 -4.31 -10.25 -14.05
N PRO A 200 -3.93 -11.52 -13.83
CA PRO A 200 -3.01 -12.23 -14.72
C PRO A 200 -3.66 -12.55 -16.08
N ASN A 201 -4.99 -12.66 -16.09
CA ASN A 201 -5.79 -12.93 -17.27
C ASN A 201 -6.86 -11.87 -17.41
N ARG A 202 -7.36 -11.70 -18.65
CA ARG A 202 -8.48 -10.80 -18.94
C ARG A 202 -9.72 -11.20 -18.13
N ILE A 203 -10.29 -10.24 -17.41
CA ILE A 203 -11.45 -10.42 -16.54
C ILE A 203 -12.61 -9.51 -16.96
N THR A 204 -13.84 -9.88 -16.58
CA THR A 204 -15.04 -9.05 -16.72
C THR A 204 -15.67 -8.81 -15.36
N ALA A 205 -16.49 -7.76 -15.23
CA ALA A 205 -17.20 -7.45 -13.98
C ALA A 205 -18.03 -8.62 -13.45
N ALA A 206 -18.67 -9.40 -14.34
CA ALA A 206 -19.47 -10.56 -13.97
C ALA A 206 -18.64 -11.80 -13.56
N ALA A 207 -17.38 -11.86 -13.96
CA ALA A 207 -16.49 -12.98 -13.66
C ALA A 207 -15.69 -12.77 -12.36
N LEU A 208 -15.68 -11.56 -11.81
CA LEU A 208 -14.99 -11.24 -10.57
C LEU A 208 -15.65 -11.92 -9.37
N LYS A 209 -14.84 -12.67 -8.63
CA LYS A 209 -15.21 -13.49 -7.46
C LYS A 209 -14.15 -13.39 -6.35
N PRO A 210 -14.46 -13.74 -5.09
CA PRO A 210 -13.50 -13.78 -3.98
C PRO A 210 -12.18 -14.54 -4.26
N ASP A 211 -12.27 -15.64 -5.01
CA ASP A 211 -11.15 -16.53 -5.34
C ASP A 211 -10.37 -16.09 -6.59
N THR A 212 -10.76 -14.96 -7.21
CA THR A 212 -10.08 -14.43 -8.39
C THR A 212 -8.63 -14.11 -8.07
N VAL A 213 -7.70 -14.69 -8.82
CA VAL A 213 -6.27 -14.42 -8.65
C VAL A 213 -5.93 -13.00 -9.08
N ILE A 214 -5.16 -12.29 -8.26
CA ILE A 214 -4.64 -10.96 -8.55
C ILE A 214 -3.16 -11.02 -8.95
N SER A 215 -2.71 -10.07 -9.76
CA SER A 215 -1.30 -9.93 -10.15
C SER A 215 -0.59 -8.81 -9.42
N TYR A 216 -1.28 -7.70 -9.18
CA TYR A 216 -0.73 -6.55 -8.48
C TYR A 216 -1.85 -5.66 -7.96
N ILE A 217 -1.48 -4.76 -7.06
CA ILE A 217 -2.30 -3.66 -6.59
C ILE A 217 -1.50 -2.38 -6.73
N ALA A 218 -2.07 -1.30 -7.24
CA ALA A 218 -1.43 0.00 -7.27
C ALA A 218 -2.29 1.02 -6.55
N LEU A 219 -1.70 1.81 -5.65
CA LEU A 219 -2.38 2.90 -4.98
C LEU A 219 -1.78 4.23 -5.41
N ARG A 220 -2.65 5.19 -5.75
CA ARG A 220 -2.25 6.56 -6.12
C ARG A 220 -3.34 7.58 -5.79
N VAL A 221 -2.97 8.86 -5.81
CA VAL A 221 -3.95 9.94 -5.82
C VAL A 221 -4.46 10.13 -7.26
N GLY A 222 -5.78 10.04 -7.44
CA GLY A 222 -6.46 10.25 -8.70
C GLY A 222 -7.59 11.27 -8.57
N VAL A 223 -8.43 11.36 -9.59
CA VAL A 223 -9.60 12.25 -9.60
C VAL A 223 -10.86 11.49 -9.98
N ARG A 224 -11.94 11.82 -9.28
CA ARG A 224 -13.27 11.26 -9.49
C ARG A 224 -13.88 11.88 -10.76
N GLN A 225 -13.52 11.32 -11.90
CA GLN A 225 -14.22 11.56 -13.17
C GLN A 225 -15.38 10.57 -13.31
N THR A 226 -16.40 10.97 -14.08
CA THR A 226 -17.58 10.15 -14.41
C THR A 226 -17.14 8.81 -14.99
N GLU A 227 -17.80 7.73 -14.57
CA GLU A 227 -17.34 6.34 -14.73
C GLU A 227 -16.94 5.98 -16.17
N GLU A 228 -15.65 5.76 -16.38
CA GLU A 228 -15.16 4.93 -17.48
C GLU A 228 -15.16 3.49 -16.97
N GLY A 229 -15.95 2.60 -17.60
CA GLY A 229 -15.90 1.15 -17.35
C GLY A 229 -17.22 0.51 -16.92
N HIS A 230 -17.14 -0.78 -16.58
CA HIS A 230 -18.28 -1.60 -16.15
C HIS A 230 -18.37 -1.62 -14.62
N PRO A 231 -19.46 -1.13 -14.01
CA PRO A 231 -19.56 -1.02 -12.56
C PRO A 231 -19.56 -2.39 -11.87
N VAL A 232 -18.96 -2.43 -10.68
CA VAL A 232 -18.79 -3.63 -9.85
C VAL A 232 -19.35 -3.36 -8.46
N ASN A 233 -20.18 -4.28 -7.97
CA ASN A 233 -20.64 -4.24 -6.58
C ASN A 233 -19.68 -5.01 -5.67
N LEU A 234 -18.66 -4.32 -5.13
CA LEU A 234 -17.66 -4.94 -4.25
C LEU A 234 -18.28 -5.62 -3.04
N GLN A 235 -19.31 -5.00 -2.45
CA GLN A 235 -20.00 -5.51 -1.26
C GLN A 235 -20.80 -6.79 -1.55
N ALA A 236 -21.22 -7.02 -2.80
CA ALA A 236 -21.84 -8.29 -3.18
C ALA A 236 -20.79 -9.39 -3.39
N ILE A 237 -19.56 -9.02 -3.77
CA ILE A 237 -18.47 -9.94 -4.07
C ILE A 237 -17.75 -10.38 -2.80
N LEU A 238 -17.50 -9.47 -1.86
CA LEU A 238 -16.71 -9.72 -0.64
C LEU A 238 -17.52 -10.20 0.58
N LYS A 239 -18.79 -10.58 0.38
CA LYS A 239 -19.63 -11.21 1.41
C LYS A 239 -19.32 -12.70 1.56
#